data_AF-A0A7K3W7D2-F1
#
_entry.id   AF-A0A7K3W7D2-F1
#
_cell.length_a   1.000
_cell.length_b   1.000
_cell.length_c   1.000
_cell.angle_alpha   90.00
_cell.angle_beta   90.00
_cell.angle_gamma   90.00
#
_symmetry.space_group_name_H-M   'P 1'
#
loop_
_entity.id
_entity.type
_entity.pdbx_description
1 polymer ?
#
loop_
_entity_poly.entity_id
_entity_poly.type
_entity_poly.pdbx_seq_one_letter_code
_entity_poly.pdbx_strand_id
1 'polypeptide(L)'
;MAEPEQDRRRAADGVTADGPGRVLVAVYGVFALAAGARAAVQLSTRFADAPVAYLLSALAAVVYLVATVALARGGRRTALVAISIELAGVLVVGTLSLLDRAAFPDETVWSAYGRGYLFIPLVLPVLGLLWLRRSRRPAATG
;
A
#
# COMPACT_ATOMS: atom_id res chain seq x y z
N MET A 1 -36.01 13.02 34.49
CA MET A 1 -34.61 13.24 34.89
C MET A 1 -33.82 11.95 34.63
N ALA A 2 -33.52 11.63 33.36
CA ALA A 2 -32.76 10.44 32.95
C ALA A 2 -32.25 10.61 31.50
N GLU A 3 -31.39 11.61 31.23
CA GLU A 3 -30.88 11.87 29.87
C GLU A 3 -29.38 12.26 29.70
N PRO A 4 -28.46 12.16 30.68
CA PRO A 4 -27.03 12.35 30.41
C PRO A 4 -26.31 11.09 29.87
N GLU A 5 -26.88 9.89 30.06
CA GLU A 5 -26.25 8.64 29.61
C GLU A 5 -26.47 8.34 28.13
N GLN A 6 -27.61 8.73 27.56
CA GLN A 6 -27.93 8.47 26.16
C GLN A 6 -27.07 9.32 25.21
N ASP A 7 -26.73 10.55 25.62
CA ASP A 7 -25.84 11.45 24.88
C ASP A 7 -24.38 10.98 24.94
N ARG A 8 -23.93 10.41 26.06
CA ARG A 8 -22.62 9.75 26.18
C ARG A 8 -22.53 8.45 25.37
N ARG A 9 -23.62 7.67 25.30
CA ARG A 9 -23.69 6.46 24.45
C ARG A 9 -23.67 6.80 22.97
N ARG A 10 -24.39 7.83 22.51
CA ARG A 10 -24.29 8.36 21.13
C ARG A 10 -22.91 8.91 20.79
N ALA A 11 -22.24 9.57 21.75
CA ALA A 11 -20.85 10.02 21.57
C ALA A 11 -19.86 8.85 21.52
N ALA A 12 -20.12 7.74 22.23
CA ALA A 12 -19.33 6.51 22.17
C ALA A 12 -19.60 5.70 20.88
N ASP A 13 -20.83 5.70 20.36
CA ASP A 13 -21.19 5.06 19.08
C ASP A 13 -20.57 5.80 17.87
N GLY A 14 -20.24 7.08 18.03
CA GLY A 14 -19.48 7.89 17.07
C GLY A 14 -17.99 7.53 16.96
N VAL A 15 -17.50 6.62 17.81
CA VAL A 15 -16.15 6.03 17.75
C VAL A 15 -16.17 4.70 16.97
N THR A 16 -17.17 4.49 16.12
CA THR A 16 -17.07 3.48 15.07
C THR A 16 -16.01 3.96 14.06
N ALA A 17 -14.77 3.57 14.33
CA ALA A 17 -13.73 3.43 13.32
C ALA A 17 -14.28 2.66 12.10
N ASP A 18 -13.55 2.70 10.99
CA ASP A 18 -13.68 1.72 9.89
C ASP A 18 -14.67 2.01 8.76
N GLY A 19 -14.31 3.01 7.96
CA GLY A 19 -14.46 2.85 6.51
C GLY A 19 -13.32 1.98 5.96
N PRO A 20 -13.58 1.02 5.04
CA PRO A 20 -12.53 0.20 4.40
C PRO A 20 -11.43 1.04 3.72
N GLY A 21 -11.73 2.29 3.35
CA GLY A 21 -10.72 3.23 2.85
C GLY A 21 -9.67 3.66 3.88
N ARG A 22 -10.01 3.80 5.17
CA ARG A 22 -9.04 4.15 6.22
C ARG A 22 -8.08 3.01 6.52
N VAL A 23 -8.58 1.77 6.53
CA VAL A 23 -7.73 0.57 6.65
C VAL A 23 -6.75 0.50 5.48
N LEU A 24 -7.21 0.74 4.25
CA LEU A 24 -6.35 0.74 3.07
C LEU A 24 -5.24 1.80 3.17
N VAL A 25 -5.59 3.03 3.59
CA VAL A 25 -4.62 4.11 3.84
C VAL A 25 -3.61 3.70 4.91
N ALA A 26 -4.06 3.12 6.02
CA ALA A 26 -3.19 2.72 7.12
C ALA A 26 -2.19 1.64 6.68
N VAL A 27 -2.66 0.60 5.96
CA VAL A 27 -1.79 -0.47 5.47
C VAL A 27 -0.78 0.06 4.47
N TYR A 28 -1.19 0.91 3.52
CA TYR A 28 -0.26 1.57 2.61
C TYR A 28 0.77 2.42 3.34
N GLY A 29 0.36 3.17 4.37
CA GLY A 29 1.26 3.98 5.17
C GLY A 29 2.32 3.15 5.91
N VAL A 30 1.91 2.02 6.50
CA VAL A 30 2.84 1.09 7.16
C VAL A 30 3.84 0.52 6.14
N PHE A 31 3.38 0.11 4.97
CA PHE A 31 4.27 -0.40 3.91
C PHE A 31 5.23 0.67 3.40
N ALA A 32 4.77 1.92 3.23
CA ALA A 32 5.62 3.03 2.82
C ALA A 32 6.76 3.26 3.81
N LEU A 33 6.45 3.30 5.11
CA LEU A 33 7.44 3.50 6.17
C LEU A 33 8.38 2.31 6.31
N ALA A 34 7.85 1.09 6.35
CA ALA A 34 8.65 -0.12 6.51
C ALA A 34 9.59 -0.35 5.32
N ALA A 35 9.07 -0.25 4.09
CA ALA A 35 9.88 -0.37 2.87
C ALA A 35 10.90 0.76 2.78
N GLY A 36 10.50 2.00 3.10
CA GLY A 36 11.36 3.17 3.07
C GLY A 36 12.53 3.08 4.06
N ALA A 37 12.26 2.73 5.32
CA ALA A 37 13.28 2.57 6.35
C ALA A 37 14.27 1.44 5.98
N ARG A 38 13.75 0.29 5.53
CA ARG A 38 14.58 -0.83 5.05
C ARG A 38 15.46 -0.40 3.89
N ALA A 39 14.88 0.20 2.85
CA ALA A 39 15.60 0.63 1.66
C ALA A 39 16.66 1.69 2.01
N ALA A 40 16.35 2.65 2.89
CA ALA A 40 17.31 3.67 3.31
C ALA A 40 18.57 3.06 3.97
N VAL A 41 18.40 2.09 4.88
CA VAL A 41 19.51 1.37 5.49
C VAL A 41 20.29 0.59 4.42
N GLN A 42 19.60 -0.12 3.53
CA GLN A 42 20.24 -0.93 2.49
C GLN A 42 21.04 -0.08 1.49
N LEU A 43 20.48 1.03 1.00
CA LEU A 43 21.18 1.94 0.10
C LEU A 43 22.38 2.62 0.79
N SER A 44 22.29 2.95 2.08
CA SER A 44 23.39 3.66 2.77
C SER A 44 24.54 2.75 3.18
N THR A 45 24.27 1.47 3.47
CA THR A 45 25.28 0.58 4.06
C THR A 45 25.76 -0.53 3.13
N ARG A 46 24.95 -0.91 2.15
CA ARG A 46 25.12 -2.17 1.42
C ARG A 46 24.83 -2.05 -0.08
N PHE A 47 24.78 -0.85 -0.65
CA PHE A 47 24.30 -0.63 -2.02
C PHE A 47 24.89 -1.59 -3.07
N ALA A 48 26.19 -1.89 -2.98
CA ALA A 48 26.88 -2.77 -3.91
C ALA A 48 26.46 -4.25 -3.83
N ASP A 49 25.88 -4.69 -2.71
CA ASP A 49 25.49 -6.08 -2.49
C ASP A 49 24.31 -6.49 -3.38
N ALA A 50 23.33 -5.59 -3.57
CA ALA A 50 22.13 -5.86 -4.37
C ALA A 50 21.48 -4.56 -4.89
N PRO A 51 22.15 -3.79 -5.75
CA PRO A 51 21.72 -2.44 -6.12
C PRO A 51 20.32 -2.40 -6.73
N VAL A 52 20.02 -3.36 -7.62
CA VAL A 52 18.71 -3.47 -8.27
C VAL A 52 17.61 -3.73 -7.24
N ALA A 53 17.81 -4.67 -6.32
CA ALA A 53 16.83 -5.02 -5.30
C ALA A 53 16.55 -3.83 -4.36
N TYR A 54 17.59 -3.10 -4.00
CA TYR A 54 17.48 -1.98 -3.07
C TYR A 54 16.80 -0.77 -3.72
N LEU A 55 17.12 -0.47 -4.98
CA LEU A 55 16.42 0.57 -5.76
C LEU A 55 14.95 0.23 -5.99
N LEU A 56 14.62 -1.03 -6.28
CA LEU A 56 13.23 -1.48 -6.41
C LEU A 56 12.46 -1.37 -5.09
N SER A 57 13.11 -1.63 -3.96
CA SER A 57 12.50 -1.44 -2.64
C SER A 57 12.27 0.04 -2.32
N ALA A 58 13.21 0.92 -2.70
CA ALA A 58 13.04 2.36 -2.59
C ALA A 58 11.88 2.87 -3.49
N LEU A 59 11.81 2.37 -4.73
CA LEU A 59 10.70 2.66 -5.65
C LEU A 59 9.36 2.20 -5.06
N ALA A 60 9.30 0.99 -4.51
CA ALA A 60 8.10 0.48 -3.85
C ALA A 60 7.66 1.39 -2.69
N ALA A 61 8.60 1.84 -1.85
CA ALA A 61 8.31 2.79 -0.77
C ALA A 61 7.68 4.09 -1.29
N VAL A 62 8.20 4.65 -2.39
CA VAL A 62 7.63 5.84 -3.05
C VAL A 62 6.23 5.56 -3.57
N VAL A 63 6.01 4.44 -4.27
CA VAL A 63 4.69 4.05 -4.78
C VAL A 63 3.68 3.91 -3.64
N TYR A 64 4.05 3.26 -2.54
CA TYR A 64 3.21 3.13 -1.35
C TYR A 64 2.90 4.48 -0.71
N LEU A 65 3.88 5.38 -0.63
CA LEU A 65 3.66 6.74 -0.10
C LEU A 65 2.68 7.52 -0.98
N VAL A 66 2.84 7.47 -2.31
CA VAL A 66 1.94 8.13 -3.25
C VAL A 66 0.53 7.56 -3.14
N ALA A 67 0.38 6.23 -3.08
CA ALA A 67 -0.91 5.58 -2.87
C ALA A 67 -1.55 6.02 -1.55
N THR A 68 -0.78 6.05 -0.45
CA THR A 68 -1.23 6.51 0.87
C THR A 68 -1.78 7.93 0.79
N VAL A 69 -1.00 8.88 0.27
CA VAL A 69 -1.37 10.29 0.20
C VAL A 69 -2.56 10.50 -0.74
N ALA A 70 -2.58 9.82 -1.88
CA ALA A 70 -3.68 9.91 -2.83
C ALA A 70 -4.98 9.39 -2.24
N LEU A 71 -4.97 8.23 -1.57
CA LEU A 71 -6.15 7.68 -0.90
C LEU A 71 -6.61 8.59 0.25
N ALA A 72 -5.69 9.07 1.09
CA ALA A 72 -5.99 9.95 2.22
C ALA A 72 -6.61 11.29 1.78
N ARG A 73 -6.18 11.83 0.63
CA ARG A 73 -6.67 13.10 0.08
C ARG A 73 -7.82 12.94 -0.91
N GLY A 74 -8.33 11.72 -1.15
CA GLY A 74 -9.38 11.47 -2.14
C GLY A 74 -8.95 11.63 -3.61
N GLY A 75 -7.64 11.64 -3.89
CA GLY A 75 -7.03 11.76 -5.22
C GLY A 75 -7.18 10.49 -6.07
N ARG A 76 -8.41 10.20 -6.52
CA ARG A 76 -8.80 8.95 -7.19
C ARG A 76 -7.91 8.57 -8.39
N ARG A 77 -7.59 9.52 -9.28
CA ARG A 77 -6.77 9.25 -10.47
C ARG A 77 -5.35 8.87 -10.08
N THR A 78 -4.74 9.61 -9.15
CA THR A 78 -3.40 9.35 -8.63
C THR A 78 -3.34 8.01 -7.90
N ALA A 79 -4.34 7.69 -7.07
CA ALA A 79 -4.44 6.41 -6.39
C ALA A 79 -4.55 5.26 -7.41
N LEU A 80 -5.37 5.40 -8.44
CA LEU A 80 -5.50 4.39 -9.48
C LEU A 80 -4.18 4.12 -10.19
N VAL A 81 -3.44 5.18 -10.57
CA VAL A 81 -2.13 5.04 -11.22
C VAL A 81 -1.13 4.37 -10.29
N ALA A 82 -0.97 4.86 -9.05
CA ALA A 82 0.00 4.32 -8.09
C ALA A 82 -0.27 2.84 -7.78
N ILE A 83 -1.53 2.47 -7.53
CA ILE A 83 -1.91 1.09 -7.21
C ILE A 83 -1.77 0.18 -8.45
N SER A 84 -1.98 0.70 -9.66
CA SER A 84 -1.73 -0.06 -10.88
C SER A 84 -0.23 -0.31 -11.10
N ILE A 85 0.61 0.68 -10.79
CA ILE A 85 2.08 0.55 -10.83
C ILE A 85 2.54 -0.49 -9.82
N GLU A 86 2.01 -0.46 -8.59
CA GLU A 86 2.30 -1.47 -7.58
C GLU A 86 1.93 -2.87 -8.06
N LEU A 87 0.72 -3.06 -8.61
CA LEU A 87 0.28 -4.35 -9.14
C LEU A 87 1.19 -4.84 -10.27
N ALA A 88 1.58 -3.96 -11.18
CA ALA A 88 2.52 -4.30 -12.24
C ALA A 88 3.90 -4.64 -11.65
N GLY A 89 4.38 -3.87 -10.69
CA GLY A 89 5.65 -4.07 -10.00
C GLY A 89 5.72 -5.43 -9.31
N VAL A 90 4.70 -5.80 -8.51
CA VAL A 90 4.66 -7.09 -7.81
C VAL A 90 4.60 -8.28 -8.76
N LEU A 91 3.90 -8.16 -9.88
CA LEU A 91 3.83 -9.23 -10.88
C LEU A 91 5.14 -9.36 -11.67
N VAL A 92 5.71 -8.24 -12.13
CA VAL A 92 6.95 -8.24 -12.92
C VAL A 92 8.14 -8.65 -12.06
N VAL A 93 8.39 -7.94 -10.95
CA VAL A 93 9.52 -8.21 -10.06
C VAL A 93 9.34 -9.56 -9.35
N GLY A 94 8.11 -9.92 -8.97
CA GLY A 94 7.82 -11.24 -8.42
C GLY A 94 8.20 -12.36 -9.37
N THR A 95 7.81 -12.27 -10.64
CA THR A 95 8.16 -13.25 -11.67
C THR A 95 9.66 -13.27 -11.95
N LEU A 96 10.28 -12.10 -12.18
CA LEU A 96 11.71 -12.00 -12.48
C LEU A 96 12.58 -12.55 -11.34
N SER A 97 12.23 -12.26 -10.08
CA SER A 97 12.97 -12.78 -8.92
C SER A 97 12.92 -14.31 -8.78
N LEU A 98 11.93 -14.97 -9.38
CA LEU A 98 11.84 -16.44 -9.40
C LEU A 98 12.62 -17.04 -10.57
N LEU A 99 12.66 -16.35 -11.71
CA LEU A 99 13.31 -16.80 -12.94
C LEU A 99 14.81 -16.54 -12.96
N ASP A 100 15.24 -15.40 -12.42
CA ASP A 100 16.64 -14.96 -12.39
C ASP A 100 17.05 -14.61 -10.97
N ARG A 101 17.42 -15.63 -10.19
CA ARG A 101 17.88 -15.43 -8.80
C ARG A 101 19.22 -14.71 -8.73
N ALA A 102 20.04 -14.75 -9.78
CA ALA A 102 21.36 -14.11 -9.79
C ALA A 102 21.22 -12.58 -9.89
N ALA A 103 20.22 -12.09 -10.64
CA ALA A 103 19.90 -10.66 -10.69
C ALA A 103 19.28 -10.11 -9.40
N PHE A 104 18.76 -10.98 -8.54
CA PHE A 104 18.13 -10.64 -7.25
C PHE A 104 18.79 -11.36 -6.08
N PRO A 105 20.06 -11.02 -5.75
CA PRO A 105 20.77 -11.65 -4.64
C PRO A 105 20.11 -11.37 -3.28
N ASP A 106 19.37 -10.24 -3.17
CA ASP A 106 18.51 -9.92 -2.03
C ASP A 106 17.05 -9.74 -2.46
N GLU A 107 16.14 -9.97 -1.50
CA GLU A 107 14.71 -9.77 -1.70
C GLU A 107 14.30 -8.29 -1.65
N THR A 108 13.38 -7.93 -2.55
CA THR A 108 12.60 -6.69 -2.54
C THR A 108 11.25 -6.93 -1.87
N VAL A 109 10.49 -5.87 -1.63
CA VAL A 109 9.09 -5.99 -1.17
C VAL A 109 8.20 -6.75 -2.17
N TRP A 110 8.59 -6.76 -3.45
CA TRP A 110 7.85 -7.40 -4.54
C TRP A 110 8.36 -8.80 -4.91
N SER A 111 9.50 -9.23 -4.36
CA SER A 111 10.11 -10.53 -4.68
C SER A 111 9.17 -11.68 -4.34
N ALA A 112 9.11 -12.69 -5.22
CA ALA A 112 8.20 -13.83 -5.15
C ALA A 112 6.74 -13.41 -4.81
N TYR A 113 6.26 -12.34 -5.46
CA TYR A 113 4.93 -11.77 -5.25
C TYR A 113 4.68 -11.23 -3.83
N GLY A 114 5.73 -10.81 -3.13
CA GLY A 114 5.65 -10.32 -1.75
C GLY A 114 5.53 -11.45 -0.71
N ARG A 115 6.05 -12.64 -1.01
CA ARG A 115 6.01 -13.80 -0.09
C ARG A 115 6.57 -13.50 1.30
N GLY A 116 7.66 -12.72 1.38
CA GLY A 116 8.25 -12.28 2.66
C GLY A 116 7.32 -11.39 3.50
N TYR A 117 6.21 -10.94 2.93
CA TYR A 117 5.20 -10.07 3.53
C TYR A 117 3.81 -10.71 3.49
N LEU A 118 3.73 -12.04 3.54
CA LEU A 118 2.47 -12.81 3.51
C LEU A 118 1.60 -12.50 2.27
N PHE A 119 2.24 -12.19 1.13
CA PHE A 119 1.57 -11.80 -0.12
C PHE A 119 0.72 -10.52 -0.01
N ILE A 120 0.86 -9.74 1.05
CA ILE A 120 0.17 -8.45 1.19
C ILE A 120 0.44 -7.54 -0.01
N PRO A 121 1.68 -7.40 -0.54
CA PRO A 121 1.96 -6.61 -1.75
C PRO A 121 1.21 -7.04 -3.01
N LEU A 122 0.73 -8.29 -3.07
CA LEU A 122 -0.08 -8.79 -4.18
C LEU A 122 -1.57 -8.53 -3.95
N VAL A 123 -2.05 -8.78 -2.73
CA VAL A 123 -3.47 -8.68 -2.37
C VAL A 123 -3.93 -7.22 -2.22
N LEU A 124 -3.10 -6.39 -1.58
CA LEU A 124 -3.40 -4.98 -1.29
C LEU A 124 -3.79 -4.17 -2.54
N PRO A 125 -3.05 -4.21 -3.67
CA PRO A 125 -3.41 -3.43 -4.83
C PRO A 125 -4.70 -3.92 -5.50
N VAL A 126 -4.98 -5.22 -5.46
CA VAL A 126 -6.26 -5.77 -5.95
C VAL A 126 -7.41 -5.21 -5.14
N LEU A 127 -7.31 -5.23 -3.80
CA LEU A 127 -8.31 -4.64 -2.92
C LEU A 127 -8.45 -3.13 -3.14
N GLY A 128 -7.35 -2.41 -3.32
CA GLY A 128 -7.35 -0.98 -3.59
C GLY A 128 -8.05 -0.61 -4.90
N LEU A 129 -7.78 -1.35 -5.99
CA LEU A 129 -8.46 -1.15 -7.27
C LEU A 129 -9.95 -1.49 -7.19
N LEU A 130 -10.31 -2.58 -6.50
CA LEU A 130 -11.72 -2.95 -6.27
C LEU A 130 -12.46 -1.87 -5.47
N TRP A 131 -11.82 -1.33 -4.43
CA TRP A 131 -12.37 -0.24 -3.64
C TRP A 131 -12.57 1.02 -4.50
N LEU A 132 -11.56 1.44 -5.28
CA LEU A 132 -11.66 2.60 -6.19
C LEU A 132 -12.71 2.44 -7.31
N ARG A 133 -13.05 1.20 -7.67
CA ARG A 133 -14.13 0.89 -8.61
C ARG A 133 -15.50 1.02 -7.95
N ARG A 134 -15.67 0.48 -6.73
CA ARG A 134 -16.93 0.53 -5.97
C ARG A 134 -17.27 1.93 -5.46
N SER A 135 -16.27 2.74 -5.13
CA SER A 135 -16.47 4.12 -4.66
C SER A 135 -16.88 5.12 -5.76
N ARG A 136 -17.18 4.65 -6.99
CA ARG A 136 -17.83 5.47 -8.01
C ARG A 136 -19.30 5.65 -7.62
N ARG A 137 -19.63 6.74 -6.91
CA ARG A 137 -21.03 7.16 -6.78
C ARG A 137 -21.58 7.44 -8.19
N PRO A 138 -22.78 6.97 -8.57
CA PRO A 138 -23.40 7.35 -9.84
C PRO A 138 -23.45 8.88 -9.87
N ALA A 139 -22.96 9.48 -10.96
CA ALA A 139 -23.29 10.87 -11.23
C ALA A 139 -24.83 10.93 -11.25
N ALA A 140 -25.42 11.62 -10.28
CA ALA A 140 -26.82 11.97 -10.36
C ALA A 140 -26.99 12.77 -11.65
N THR A 141 -27.67 12.17 -12.61
CA THR A 141 -28.20 12.87 -13.77
C THR A 141 -29.13 13.95 -13.23
N GLY A 142 -28.74 15.20 -13.42
CA GLY A 142 -29.55 16.40 -13.20
C GLY A 142 -29.44 17.26 -14.44
#